data_AF-A0A1I5IJ81-F1
#
_entry.id   AF-A0A1I5IJ81-F1
#
_cell.length_a   1.000
_cell.length_b   1.000
_cell.length_c   1.000
_cell.angle_alpha   90.00
_cell.angle_beta   90.00
_cell.angle_gamma   90.00
#
_symmetry.space_group_name_H-M   'P 1'
#
loop_
_entity.id
_entity.type
_entity.pdbx_description
1 polymer ?
#
loop_
_entity_poly.entity_id
_entity_poly.type
_entity_poly.pdbx_seq_one_letter_code
_entity_poly.pdbx_strand_id
1 'polypeptide(L)' 'MGLPAGWITGVPGLSRAQQLKLVGNGVVLRQAVAAYRYLLGVLDEHAGTAA' A
#
# COMPACT_ATOMS: atom_id res chain seq x y z
N MET A 1 1.56 3.80 -6.44
CA MET A 1 1.39 2.69 -5.47
C MET A 1 2.55 2.51 -4.49
N GLY A 2 3.79 2.93 -4.80
CA GLY A 2 4.93 2.73 -3.88
C GLY A 2 5.52 1.31 -3.91
N LEU A 3 5.25 0.58 -4.99
CA LEU A 3 5.78 -0.75 -5.25
C LEU A 3 7.08 -0.65 -6.06
N PRO A 4 7.98 -1.65 -5.98
CA PRO A 4 9.15 -1.73 -6.86
C PRO A 4 8.76 -1.66 -8.34
N ALA A 5 9.69 -1.17 -9.16
CA ALA A 5 9.51 -1.17 -10.61
C ALA A 5 9.27 -2.61 -11.11
N GLY A 6 8.31 -2.78 -12.02
CA GLY A 6 7.97 -4.10 -12.56
C GLY A 6 7.06 -4.97 -11.69
N TRP A 7 6.68 -4.55 -10.47
CA TRP A 7 5.86 -5.37 -9.57
C TRP A 7 4.58 -5.94 -10.20
N ILE A 8 3.93 -5.16 -11.08
CA ILE A 8 2.76 -5.60 -11.86
C ILE A 8 3.12 -5.72 -13.34
N THR A 9 3.91 -4.78 -13.87
CA THR A 9 4.17 -4.65 -15.30
C THR A 9 5.25 -5.59 -15.83
N GLY A 10 6.04 -6.20 -14.94
CA GLY A 10 7.11 -7.14 -15.29
C GLY A 10 6.70 -8.61 -15.18
N VAL A 11 5.45 -8.91 -14.82
CA VAL A 11 4.96 -10.29 -14.66
C VAL A 11 4.68 -10.89 -16.05
N PRO A 12 5.35 -11.99 -16.44
CA PRO A 12 5.13 -12.64 -17.73
C PRO A 12 3.68 -13.11 -17.89
N GLY A 13 3.13 -12.98 -19.10
CA GLY A 13 1.78 -13.45 -19.42
C GLY A 13 0.63 -12.52 -19.00
N LEU A 14 0.91 -11.38 -18.34
CA LEU A 14 -0.12 -10.37 -18.09
C LEU A 14 -0.31 -9.44 -19.28
N SER A 15 -1.51 -9.44 -19.86
CA SER A 15 -1.93 -8.41 -20.81
C SER A 15 -1.97 -7.03 -20.16
N ARG A 16 -1.89 -5.97 -20.98
CA ARG A 16 -1.99 -4.59 -20.51
C ARG A 16 -3.29 -4.32 -19.74
N ALA A 17 -4.41 -4.87 -20.20
CA ALA A 17 -5.70 -4.72 -19.53
C ALA A 17 -5.70 -5.35 -18.13
N GLN A 18 -5.10 -6.55 -17.98
CA GLN A 18 -4.94 -7.19 -16.66
C GLN A 18 -4.05 -6.37 -15.74
N GLN A 19 -2.93 -5.82 -16.25
CA GLN A 19 -2.05 -4.95 -15.46
C GLN A 19 -2.80 -3.70 -14.96
N LEU A 20 -3.61 -3.06 -15.81
CA LEU A 20 -4.43 -1.90 -15.44
C LEU A 20 -5.49 -2.26 -14.39
N LYS A 21 -6.16 -3.40 -14.55
CA LYS A 21 -7.15 -3.88 -13.57
C LYS A 21 -6.50 -4.17 -12.21
N LEU A 22 -5.34 -4.83 -12.20
CA LEU A 22 -4.62 -5.15 -10.96
C LEU A 22 -4.10 -3.90 -10.26
N VAL A 23 -3.53 -2.94 -10.99
CA VAL A 23 -3.05 -1.69 -10.37
C VAL A 23 -4.22 -0.82 -9.88
N GLY A 24 -5.35 -0.80 -10.60
CA GLY A 24 -6.54 -0.03 -10.22
C GLY A 24 -7.28 -0.60 -9.01
N ASN A 25 -7.31 -1.93 -8.85
CA ASN A 25 -7.95 -2.60 -7.71
C ASN A 25 -7.02 -2.84 -6.52
N GLY A 26 -5.72 -2.59 -6.69
CA GLY A 26 -4.71 -2.77 -5.64
C GLY A 26 -4.72 -1.66 -4.59
N VAL A 27 -4.03 -1.89 -3.48
CA VAL A 27 -3.89 -0.91 -2.40
C VAL A 27 -2.62 -0.08 -2.57
N VAL A 28 -2.67 1.21 -2.22
CA VAL A 28 -1.48 2.05 -2.13
C VAL A 28 -0.64 1.59 -0.93
N LEU A 29 0.50 0.94 -1.19
CA LEU A 29 1.30 0.27 -0.15
C LEU A 29 1.67 1.19 1.03
N ARG A 30 2.02 2.45 0.75
CA ARG A 30 2.33 3.43 1.81
C ARG A 30 1.16 3.70 2.74
N GLN A 31 -0.06 3.78 2.21
CA GLN A 31 -1.28 3.99 3.01
C GLN A 31 -1.61 2.74 3.84
N ALA A 32 -1.47 1.54 3.25
CA ALA A 32 -1.62 0.29 4.00
C ALA A 32 -0.63 0.18 5.16
N VAL A 33 0.64 0.49 4.92
CA VAL A 33 1.67 0.47 5.98
C VAL A 33 1.35 1.47 7.09
N ALA A 34 0.90 2.68 6.75
CA ALA A 34 0.48 3.66 7.75
C ALA A 34 -0.71 3.16 8.58
N ALA A 35 -1.76 2.64 7.92
CA ALA A 35 -2.93 2.08 8.59
C ALA A 35 -2.56 0.90 9.50
N TYR A 36 -1.70 -0.02 9.05
CA TYR A 36 -1.25 -1.13 9.87
C TYR A 36 -0.45 -0.65 11.08
N ARG A 37 0.48 0.30 10.91
CA ARG A 37 1.23 0.80 12.06
C ARG A 37 0.34 1.52 13.07
N TYR A 38 -0.70 2.21 12.62
CA TYR A 38 -1.72 2.79 13.49
C TYR A 38 -2.51 1.71 14.25
N LEU A 39 -3.07 0.73 13.54
CA LEU A 39 -3.88 -0.33 14.14
C LEU A 39 -3.08 -1.26 15.07
N LEU A 40 -1.79 -1.45 14.80
CA LEU A 40 -0.88 -2.25 15.63
C LEU A 40 -0.27 -1.45 16.79
N GLY A 41 -0.57 -0.16 16.94
CA GLY A 41 -0.01 0.69 18.00
C GLY A 41 1.48 1.00 17.84
N VAL A 42 2.04 0.82 16.63
CA VAL A 42 3.44 1.16 16.31
C VAL A 42 3.59 2.65 15.99
N LEU A 43 2.52 3.28 15.49
CA LEU A 43 2.35 4.73 15.52
C LEU A 43 1.62 5.06 16.81
N ASP A 44 2.39 5.24 17.88
CA ASP A 44 1.86 5.64 19.18
C ASP A 44 1.57 7.16 19.12
N GLU A 45 0.29 7.53 19.11
CA GLU A 45 -0.20 8.91 19.32
C GLU A 45 -0.80 9.05 20.73
N HIS A 46 -0.24 8.35 21.71
CA HIS A 46 -0.49 8.62 23.13
C HIS A 46 0.72 9.27 23.83
N ALA A 47 1.45 10.12 23.11
CA ALA A 47 2.39 11.09 23.70
C ALA A 47 1.82 12.52 23.59
N GLY A 48 0.75 12.81 24.35
CA GLY A 48 0.20 14.16 24.58
C GLY A 48 -0.97 14.52 23.64
N THR A 49 -2.17 14.88 24.08
CA THR A 49 -2.49 15.70 25.25
C THR A 49 -3.95 15.44 25.67
N ALA A 50 -4.14 14.83 26.84
CA ALA A 50 -5.28 15.13 27.69
C ALA A 50 -4.82 16.27 28.61
N ALA A 51 -5.20 17.51 28.26
CA ALA A 51 -5.16 18.69 29.10
C ALA A 51 -6.38 19.55 28.77
#